data_AF-A0A7M3SHZ2-F1
#
_entry.id   AF-A0A7M3SHZ2-F1
#
_cell.length_a   1.000
_cell.length_b   1.000
_cell.length_c   1.000
_cell.angle_alpha   90.00
_cell.angle_beta   90.00
_cell.angle_gamma   90.00
#
_symmetry.space_group_name_H-M   'P 1'
#
loop_
_entity.id
_entity.type
_entity.pdbx_description
1 polymer ?
#
loop_
_entity_poly.entity_id
_entity_poly.type
_entity_poly.pdbx_seq_one_letter_code
_entity_poly.pdbx_strand_id
1 'polypeptide(L)'
;MGMMDRFGRIADTYISERNKLLEADTERRRTITGHPFWPTEVLRDTIIFASIVMTIAFYSWLIPPPLHSAADPFAQAGFVFPDWYVLFSYGYLRWGEYLPQFVIPAGPIGEFFGTPVIDWNAAWWGAAITGLPVGILALPPFLPGREKRGVEDPWFATAGAVYLAHVWFISVFSINIFLDLYAKDRSDYCFTGAHSELMCGRQAPWTAEVFNAVPWILTGIFLFAVIYFPTRKFLLNSVGSRVTPRIGRQVAVGSLIAAVLISVVTWPVYENGFWDYGGLGAMDDLEDLDSLRAQPSDTLVHVDEGNVWADWEDECIPYEESSALAAWSGLSSEEDPSDWCVIAATHWSNWGIFQPTKFKIIDFAGDNGHADSTTGRNSAEDEATFPGSADGSEVTYEVSMTFEVEDLGVSEVPADIGCLFRTTVRGAGIHSQSMILTDSSGTEIWSTEGCVSDTMYLDAGNTYSV
;
A
#
# COMPACT_ATOMS: atom_id res chain seq x y z
N MET A 1 -31.77 36.50 -4.34
CA MET A 1 -31.70 35.45 -5.39
C MET A 1 -31.38 34.14 -4.70
N GLY A 2 -32.31 33.18 -4.76
CA GLY A 2 -32.16 31.88 -4.12
C GLY A 2 -31.15 30.99 -4.85
N MET A 3 -30.74 29.91 -4.20
CA MET A 3 -29.77 28.94 -4.74
C MET A 3 -30.27 28.31 -6.06
N MET A 4 -31.58 28.05 -6.17
CA MET A 4 -32.24 27.54 -7.37
C MET A 4 -32.12 28.46 -8.59
N ASP A 5 -32.26 29.79 -8.43
CA ASP A 5 -32.10 30.75 -9.53
C ASP A 5 -30.65 30.79 -10.03
N ARG A 6 -29.68 30.61 -9.12
CA ARG A 6 -28.25 30.57 -9.48
C ARG A 6 -27.93 29.31 -10.27
N PHE A 7 -28.45 28.14 -9.86
CA PHE A 7 -28.29 26.90 -10.61
C PHE A 7 -28.99 26.93 -11.97
N GLY A 8 -30.19 27.52 -12.06
CA GLY A 8 -30.90 27.72 -13.32
C GLY A 8 -30.09 28.57 -14.30
N ARG A 9 -29.52 29.69 -13.84
CA ARG A 9 -28.69 30.56 -14.68
C ARG A 9 -27.39 29.88 -15.14
N ILE A 10 -26.76 29.08 -14.28
CA ILE A 10 -25.60 28.26 -14.66
C ILE A 10 -25.99 27.24 -15.74
N ALA A 11 -27.12 26.55 -15.56
CA ALA A 11 -27.62 25.58 -16.53
C ALA A 11 -28.00 26.23 -17.87
N ASP A 12 -28.62 27.42 -17.86
CA ASP A 12 -28.96 28.15 -19.07
C ASP A 12 -27.72 28.63 -19.82
N THR A 13 -26.75 29.21 -19.09
CA THR A 13 -25.47 29.63 -19.68
C THR A 13 -24.72 28.43 -20.27
N TYR A 14 -24.76 27.29 -19.56
CA TYR A 14 -24.21 26.03 -20.03
C TYR A 14 -24.90 25.53 -21.31
N ILE A 15 -26.23 25.56 -21.36
CA ILE A 15 -27.01 25.13 -22.52
C ILE A 15 -26.77 26.06 -23.72
N SER A 16 -26.70 27.38 -23.50
CA SER A 16 -26.45 28.34 -24.57
C SER A 16 -25.06 28.19 -25.17
N GLU A 17 -24.03 28.01 -24.32
CA GLU A 17 -22.67 27.78 -24.78
C GLU A 17 -22.55 26.43 -25.49
N ARG A 18 -23.17 25.36 -24.96
CA ARG A 18 -23.23 24.06 -25.64
C ARG A 18 -23.83 24.18 -27.03
N ASN A 19 -24.99 24.84 -27.17
CA ASN A 19 -25.66 24.97 -28.46
C ASN A 19 -24.80 25.77 -29.46
N LYS A 20 -24.18 26.86 -29.00
CA LYS A 20 -23.24 27.66 -29.81
C LYS A 20 -22.03 26.85 -30.28
N LEU A 21 -21.56 25.90 -29.47
CA LEU A 21 -20.44 25.02 -29.81
C LEU A 21 -20.85 23.84 -30.72
N LEU A 22 -22.13 23.41 -30.68
CA LEU A 22 -22.68 22.39 -31.59
C LEU A 22 -22.90 22.94 -33.01
N GLU A 23 -23.19 24.25 -33.12
CA GLU A 23 -23.38 24.96 -34.40
C GLU A 23 -22.05 25.41 -35.05
N ALA A 24 -20.92 25.25 -34.36
CA ALA A 24 -19.60 25.64 -34.85
C ALA A 24 -19.05 24.69 -35.92
N ASP A 25 -18.25 25.24 -36.85
CA ASP A 25 -17.74 24.59 -38.07
C ASP A 25 -16.87 23.33 -37.83
N THR A 26 -16.62 22.56 -38.89
CA THR A 26 -15.90 21.26 -38.82
C THR A 26 -14.44 21.37 -38.35
N GLU A 27 -13.80 22.51 -38.58
CA GLU A 27 -12.43 22.82 -38.14
C GLU A 27 -12.46 23.91 -37.07
N ARG A 28 -11.98 23.61 -35.86
CA ARG A 28 -11.93 24.59 -34.78
C ARG A 28 -10.74 25.54 -34.97
N ARG A 29 -10.95 26.66 -35.66
CA ARG A 29 -9.96 27.75 -35.70
C ARG A 29 -9.96 28.51 -34.39
N ARG A 30 -9.04 28.15 -33.48
CA ARG A 30 -8.78 28.96 -32.28
C ARG A 30 -8.08 30.25 -32.69
N THR A 31 -8.77 31.38 -32.58
CA THR A 31 -8.07 32.65 -32.38
C THR A 31 -7.37 32.56 -31.03
N ILE A 32 -6.04 32.51 -31.02
CA ILE A 32 -5.26 32.55 -29.77
C ILE A 32 -5.57 33.89 -29.12
N THR A 33 -6.46 33.83 -28.14
CA THR A 33 -6.86 34.97 -27.31
C THR A 33 -6.22 34.72 -25.96
N GLY A 34 -5.32 35.60 -25.57
CA GLY A 34 -4.52 35.43 -24.36
C GLY A 34 -3.70 36.67 -24.07
N HIS A 35 -3.14 36.73 -22.88
CA HIS A 35 -2.16 37.73 -22.52
C HIS A 35 -0.77 37.32 -23.06
N PRO A 36 0.15 38.27 -23.28
CA PRO A 36 1.53 37.91 -23.58
C PRO A 36 2.11 37.05 -22.44
N PHE A 37 2.90 36.05 -22.81
CA PHE A 37 3.55 35.13 -21.86
C PHE A 37 4.28 35.91 -20.74
N TRP A 38 5.01 36.96 -21.13
CA TRP A 38 5.65 37.87 -20.21
C TRP A 38 4.96 39.25 -20.16
N PRO A 39 4.80 39.85 -18.98
CA PRO A 39 5.10 39.31 -17.64
C PRO A 39 3.92 38.54 -17.03
N THR A 40 2.73 38.63 -17.63
CA THR A 40 1.47 38.27 -16.97
C THR A 40 1.37 36.78 -16.65
N GLU A 41 1.59 35.89 -17.63
CA GLU A 41 1.49 34.45 -17.40
C GLU A 41 2.67 33.95 -16.56
N VAL A 42 3.89 34.46 -16.77
CA VAL A 42 5.05 34.10 -15.94
C VAL A 42 4.85 34.45 -14.47
N LEU A 43 4.31 35.64 -14.17
CA LEU A 43 4.03 36.04 -12.79
C LEU A 43 2.96 35.12 -12.17
N ARG A 44 1.89 34.85 -12.90
CA ARG A 44 0.82 33.95 -12.46
C ARG A 44 1.34 32.54 -12.17
N ASP A 45 2.09 31.96 -13.10
CA ASP A 45 2.62 30.60 -12.97
C ASP A 45 3.66 30.52 -11.86
N THR A 46 4.45 31.58 -11.63
CA THR A 46 5.37 31.65 -10.49
C THR A 46 4.63 31.65 -9.16
N ILE A 47 3.53 32.40 -9.04
CA ILE A 47 2.70 32.42 -7.83
C ILE A 47 2.06 31.04 -7.60
N ILE A 48 1.53 30.41 -8.65
CA ILE A 48 0.97 29.06 -8.57
C ILE A 48 2.05 28.06 -8.14
N PHE A 49 3.23 28.10 -8.76
CA PHE A 49 4.35 27.24 -8.41
C PHE A 49 4.77 27.41 -6.95
N ALA A 50 4.93 28.67 -6.48
CA ALA A 50 5.26 28.95 -5.08
C ALA A 50 4.17 28.41 -4.13
N SER A 51 2.89 28.51 -4.49
CA SER A 51 1.80 27.95 -3.69
C SER A 51 1.80 26.42 -3.63
N ILE A 52 2.16 25.75 -4.73
CA ILE A 52 2.32 24.29 -4.77
C ILE A 52 3.50 23.87 -3.88
N VAL A 53 4.64 24.53 -4.01
CA VAL A 53 5.83 24.25 -3.18
C VAL A 53 5.53 24.46 -1.71
N MET A 54 4.85 25.55 -1.35
CA MET A 54 4.43 25.82 0.03
C MET A 54 3.51 24.70 0.57
N THR A 55 2.56 24.24 -0.25
CA THR A 55 1.64 23.17 0.14
C THR A 55 2.37 21.84 0.35
N ILE A 56 3.27 21.47 -0.57
CA ILE A 56 4.08 20.24 -0.46
C ILE A 56 4.98 20.32 0.78
N ALA A 57 5.70 21.43 0.99
CA ALA A 57 6.55 21.60 2.17
C ALA A 57 5.76 21.54 3.48
N PHE A 58 4.54 22.11 3.51
CA PHE A 58 3.66 22.02 4.66
C PHE A 58 3.22 20.57 4.93
N TYR A 59 2.85 19.80 3.89
CA TYR A 59 2.52 18.39 4.06
C TYR A 59 3.73 17.54 4.49
N SER A 60 4.91 17.81 3.94
CA SER A 60 6.15 17.12 4.35
C SER A 60 6.51 17.41 5.81
N TRP A 61 6.14 18.57 6.34
CA TRP A 61 6.29 18.90 7.76
C TRP A 61 5.20 18.27 8.63
N LEU A 62 3.94 18.29 8.17
CA LEU A 62 2.80 17.79 8.94
C LEU A 62 2.78 16.26 9.09
N ILE A 63 3.13 15.55 8.01
CA ILE A 63 3.13 14.08 7.94
C ILE A 63 4.41 13.67 7.21
N PRO A 64 5.58 13.70 7.89
CA PRO A 64 6.80 13.21 7.28
C PRO A 64 6.62 11.72 6.94
N PRO A 65 7.12 11.25 5.79
CA PRO A 65 7.05 9.84 5.45
C PRO A 65 7.82 9.04 6.50
N PRO A 66 7.25 7.92 7.01
CA PRO A 66 7.97 7.06 7.92
C PRO A 66 9.22 6.51 7.21
N LEU A 67 10.36 6.59 7.87
CA LEU A 67 11.54 5.84 7.43
C LEU A 67 11.28 4.38 7.77
N HIS A 68 11.07 3.56 6.75
CA HIS A 68 10.97 2.11 6.95
C HIS A 68 12.32 1.54 7.42
N SER A 69 12.26 0.45 8.18
CA SER A 69 13.44 -0.34 8.52
C SER A 69 14.13 -0.85 7.24
N ALA A 70 15.39 -1.26 7.39
CA ALA A 70 16.13 -1.85 6.28
C ALA A 70 15.38 -3.08 5.72
N ALA A 71 15.50 -3.32 4.42
CA ALA A 71 14.87 -4.47 3.80
C ALA A 71 15.42 -5.78 4.40
N ASP A 72 14.53 -6.58 4.96
CA ASP A 72 14.82 -7.86 5.59
C ASP A 72 14.43 -9.01 4.63
N PRO A 73 15.36 -9.91 4.26
CA PRO A 73 15.05 -11.07 3.44
C PRO A 73 14.25 -12.16 4.17
N PHE A 74 14.22 -12.15 5.51
CA PHE A 74 13.54 -13.16 6.33
C PHE A 74 12.09 -12.78 6.66
N ALA A 75 11.80 -11.48 6.69
CA ALA A 75 10.47 -10.96 7.01
C ALA A 75 9.75 -10.41 5.77
N GLN A 76 8.56 -10.93 5.49
CA GLN A 76 7.61 -10.21 4.67
C GLN A 76 7.07 -9.03 5.50
N ALA A 77 7.35 -7.80 5.05
CA ALA A 77 6.95 -6.58 5.73
C ALA A 77 5.42 -6.40 5.75
N GLY A 78 4.72 -7.09 6.65
CA GLY A 78 3.27 -7.00 6.81
C GLY A 78 2.50 -7.03 5.47
N PHE A 79 1.40 -6.28 5.42
CA PHE A 79 0.73 -6.01 4.15
C PHE A 79 1.51 -4.97 3.33
N VAL A 80 2.32 -5.43 2.38
CA VAL A 80 3.07 -4.56 1.47
C VAL A 80 2.14 -4.02 0.38
N PHE A 81 1.98 -2.71 0.33
CA PHE A 81 1.25 -2.03 -0.73
C PHE A 81 2.15 -1.05 -1.46
N PRO A 82 1.97 -0.86 -2.77
CA PRO A 82 2.66 0.18 -3.48
C PRO A 82 2.05 1.55 -3.17
N ASP A 83 2.74 2.60 -3.59
CA ASP A 83 2.26 3.97 -3.46
C ASP A 83 0.85 4.17 -4.06
N TRP A 84 0.13 5.16 -3.52
CA TRP A 84 -1.27 5.46 -3.87
C TRP A 84 -1.55 5.58 -5.37
N TYR A 85 -0.59 6.09 -6.15
CA TYR A 85 -0.73 6.28 -7.60
C TYR A 85 -0.55 4.98 -8.41
N VAL A 86 -0.09 3.90 -7.78
CA VAL A 86 0.10 2.56 -8.37
C VAL A 86 -0.97 1.58 -7.86
N LEU A 87 -1.74 1.94 -6.82
CA LEU A 87 -2.78 1.07 -6.24
C LEU A 87 -3.78 0.51 -7.26
N PHE A 88 -4.08 1.24 -8.34
CA PHE A 88 -4.99 0.76 -9.37
C PHE A 88 -4.42 -0.47 -10.09
N SER A 89 -3.13 -0.48 -10.39
CA SER A 89 -2.44 -1.60 -11.04
C SER A 89 -2.30 -2.79 -10.08
N TYR A 90 -2.04 -2.52 -8.79
CA TYR A 90 -2.04 -3.56 -7.76
C TYR A 90 -3.41 -4.20 -7.58
N GLY A 91 -4.49 -3.40 -7.63
CA GLY A 91 -5.84 -3.93 -7.62
C GLY A 91 -6.14 -4.85 -8.80
N TYR A 92 -5.54 -4.61 -9.97
CA TYR A 92 -5.66 -5.53 -11.11
C TYR A 92 -4.85 -6.82 -10.96
N LEU A 93 -3.70 -6.79 -10.27
CA LEU A 93 -2.97 -8.00 -9.89
C LEU A 93 -3.82 -8.87 -8.97
N ARG A 94 -4.40 -8.29 -7.92
CA ARG A 94 -5.35 -8.98 -7.03
C ARG A 94 -6.58 -9.49 -7.78
N TRP A 95 -7.10 -8.71 -8.73
CA TRP A 95 -8.23 -9.15 -9.53
C TRP A 95 -7.87 -10.32 -10.46
N GLY A 96 -6.61 -10.42 -10.90
CA GLY A 96 -6.09 -11.50 -11.72
C GLY A 96 -6.10 -12.87 -11.05
N GLU A 97 -6.09 -12.94 -9.71
CA GLU A 97 -6.18 -14.18 -8.93
C GLU A 97 -7.50 -14.93 -9.17
N TYR A 98 -8.57 -14.19 -9.50
CA TYR A 98 -9.89 -14.74 -9.79
C TYR A 98 -10.06 -15.22 -11.23
N LEU A 99 -9.06 -14.98 -12.09
CA LEU A 99 -9.10 -15.41 -13.47
C LEU A 99 -8.53 -16.83 -13.59
N PRO A 100 -8.98 -17.62 -14.58
CA PRO A 100 -8.49 -18.97 -14.78
C PRO A 100 -6.95 -18.99 -14.93
N GLN A 101 -6.30 -19.81 -14.11
CA GLN A 101 -4.86 -20.01 -14.15
C GLN A 101 -4.52 -21.26 -14.95
N PHE A 102 -3.63 -21.13 -15.93
CA PHE A 102 -3.23 -22.25 -16.78
C PHE A 102 -1.84 -22.04 -17.38
N VAL A 103 -1.20 -23.15 -17.73
CA VAL A 103 0.14 -23.15 -18.32
C VAL A 103 0.02 -23.44 -19.80
N ILE A 104 0.58 -22.56 -20.64
CA ILE A 104 0.61 -22.74 -22.09
C ILE A 104 2.03 -23.10 -22.52
N PRO A 105 2.23 -24.19 -23.29
CA PRO A 105 3.53 -24.46 -23.91
C PRO A 105 3.93 -23.32 -24.85
N ALA A 106 5.07 -22.68 -24.59
CA ALA A 106 5.54 -21.50 -25.32
C ALA A 106 6.16 -21.83 -26.68
N GLY A 107 6.36 -23.13 -26.96
CA GLY A 107 6.93 -23.63 -28.20
C GLY A 107 8.33 -23.08 -28.49
N PRO A 108 8.72 -22.92 -29.77
CA PRO A 108 10.06 -22.47 -30.15
C PRO A 108 10.43 -21.06 -29.66
N ILE A 109 9.42 -20.22 -29.37
CA ILE A 109 9.63 -18.85 -28.86
C ILE A 109 10.06 -18.91 -27.38
N GLY A 110 9.47 -19.80 -26.59
CA GLY A 110 9.86 -19.98 -25.19
C GLY A 110 11.27 -20.53 -25.02
N GLU A 111 11.67 -21.46 -25.88
CA GLU A 111 13.04 -22.02 -25.88
C GLU A 111 14.10 -20.94 -26.21
N PHE A 112 13.75 -19.93 -27.02
CA PHE A 112 14.61 -18.78 -27.31
C PHE A 112 14.81 -17.86 -26.09
N PHE A 113 13.79 -17.67 -25.25
CA PHE A 113 13.85 -16.84 -24.05
C PHE A 113 14.21 -17.61 -22.77
N GLY A 114 14.50 -18.91 -22.87
CA GLY A 114 14.85 -19.76 -21.73
C GLY A 114 13.65 -20.14 -20.84
N THR A 115 12.43 -19.91 -21.31
CA THR A 115 11.18 -20.18 -20.57
C THR A 115 10.28 -21.09 -21.42
N PRO A 116 10.29 -22.42 -21.23
CA PRO A 116 9.59 -23.38 -22.10
C PRO A 116 8.06 -23.29 -22.02
N VAL A 117 7.53 -22.59 -21.03
CA VAL A 117 6.11 -22.37 -20.79
C VAL A 117 5.82 -20.89 -20.53
N ILE A 118 4.60 -20.46 -20.88
CA ILE A 118 4.02 -19.20 -20.43
C ILE A 118 2.99 -19.54 -19.37
N ASP A 119 3.27 -19.15 -18.14
CA ASP A 119 2.34 -19.29 -17.03
C ASP A 119 1.33 -18.14 -17.06
N TRP A 120 0.09 -18.43 -17.42
CA TRP A 120 -1.03 -17.51 -17.28
C TRP A 120 -1.50 -17.54 -15.83
N ASN A 121 -0.70 -16.95 -14.95
CA ASN A 121 -0.97 -16.80 -13.52
C ASN A 121 -1.54 -15.41 -13.22
N ALA A 122 -1.84 -15.14 -11.94
CA ALA A 122 -2.36 -13.86 -11.49
C ALA A 122 -1.46 -12.68 -11.91
N ALA A 123 -0.14 -12.85 -11.87
CA ALA A 123 0.83 -11.83 -12.28
C ALA A 123 0.69 -11.49 -13.77
N TRP A 124 0.57 -12.50 -14.63
CA TRP A 124 0.33 -12.29 -16.06
C TRP A 124 -0.99 -11.54 -16.30
N TRP A 125 -2.08 -12.01 -15.68
CA TRP A 125 -3.40 -11.39 -15.81
C TRP A 125 -3.41 -9.94 -15.34
N GLY A 126 -2.86 -9.66 -14.16
CA GLY A 126 -2.79 -8.32 -13.62
C GLY A 126 -1.94 -7.38 -14.45
N ALA A 127 -0.79 -7.85 -14.95
CA ALA A 127 0.05 -7.07 -15.87
C ALA A 127 -0.68 -6.76 -17.18
N ALA A 128 -1.34 -7.75 -17.79
CA ALA A 128 -2.09 -7.58 -19.03
C ALA A 128 -3.27 -6.61 -18.86
N ILE A 129 -4.04 -6.73 -17.79
CA ILE A 129 -5.24 -5.93 -17.54
C ILE A 129 -4.89 -4.52 -17.09
N THR A 130 -3.80 -4.32 -16.35
CA THR A 130 -3.28 -2.98 -16.00
C THR A 130 -3.04 -2.11 -17.23
N GLY A 131 -2.67 -2.72 -18.37
CA GLY A 131 -2.53 -2.02 -19.63
C GLY A 131 -3.84 -1.45 -20.19
N LEU A 132 -5.02 -1.96 -19.80
CA LEU A 132 -6.30 -1.53 -20.36
C LEU A 132 -6.66 -0.08 -19.99
N PRO A 133 -6.64 0.36 -18.70
CA PRO A 133 -6.87 1.75 -18.37
C PRO A 133 -5.89 2.71 -19.05
N VAL A 134 -4.61 2.33 -19.10
CA VAL A 134 -3.56 3.15 -19.73
C VAL A 134 -3.78 3.23 -21.24
N GLY A 135 -4.12 2.11 -21.87
CA GLY A 135 -4.48 2.04 -23.28
C GLY A 135 -5.69 2.91 -23.60
N ILE A 136 -6.76 2.84 -22.80
CA ILE A 136 -7.95 3.68 -22.96
C ILE A 136 -7.60 5.17 -22.90
N LEU A 137 -6.68 5.59 -22.02
CA LEU A 137 -6.20 6.97 -21.96
C LEU A 137 -5.32 7.37 -23.15
N ALA A 138 -4.60 6.43 -23.75
CA ALA A 138 -3.74 6.67 -24.91
C ALA A 138 -4.51 6.70 -26.24
N LEU A 139 -5.74 6.16 -26.29
CA LEU A 139 -6.57 6.09 -27.49
C LEU A 139 -7.08 7.44 -28.04
N PRO A 140 -7.49 8.46 -27.25
CA PRO A 140 -8.20 9.63 -27.75
C PRO A 140 -7.54 10.37 -28.92
N PRO A 141 -6.20 10.56 -28.97
CA PRO A 141 -5.54 11.20 -30.12
C PRO A 141 -5.68 10.43 -31.45
N PHE A 142 -5.95 9.13 -31.41
CA PHE A 142 -6.05 8.26 -32.59
C PHE A 142 -7.50 8.08 -33.07
N LEU A 143 -8.49 8.57 -32.31
CA LEU A 143 -9.89 8.46 -32.68
C LEU A 143 -10.25 9.51 -33.73
N PRO A 144 -10.96 9.15 -34.80
CA PRO A 144 -11.40 10.12 -35.81
C PRO A 144 -12.46 11.06 -35.23
N GLY A 145 -12.32 12.36 -35.47
CA GLY A 145 -13.30 13.36 -35.06
C GLY A 145 -12.69 14.74 -34.84
N ARG A 146 -13.55 15.75 -34.65
CA ARG A 146 -13.15 17.10 -34.22
C ARG A 146 -12.81 17.10 -32.74
N GLU A 147 -11.86 17.93 -32.31
CA GLU A 147 -11.61 18.14 -30.88
C GLU A 147 -12.80 18.85 -30.24
N LYS A 148 -13.45 18.16 -29.30
CA LYS A 148 -14.59 18.65 -28.54
C LYS A 148 -14.17 18.91 -27.11
N ARG A 149 -14.73 19.95 -26.48
CA ARG A 149 -14.67 20.08 -25.01
C ARG A 149 -15.56 18.99 -24.40
N GLY A 150 -15.25 18.53 -23.18
CA GLY A 150 -16.13 17.57 -22.48
C GLY A 150 -17.58 18.06 -22.36
N VAL A 151 -17.79 19.38 -22.29
CA VAL A 151 -19.12 20.00 -22.30
C VAL A 151 -19.88 19.84 -23.62
N GLU A 152 -19.17 19.76 -24.75
CA GLU A 152 -19.75 19.57 -26.08
C GLU A 152 -20.11 18.12 -26.37
N ASP A 153 -19.45 17.17 -25.68
CA ASP A 153 -19.66 15.74 -25.84
C ASP A 153 -19.94 15.05 -24.50
N PRO A 154 -21.22 15.08 -24.05
CA PRO A 154 -21.62 14.47 -22.79
C PRO A 154 -21.29 12.98 -22.70
N TRP A 155 -21.20 12.28 -23.83
CA TRP A 155 -20.84 10.86 -23.86
C TRP A 155 -19.37 10.67 -23.47
N PHE A 156 -18.46 11.38 -24.13
CA PHE A 156 -17.03 11.33 -23.77
C PHE A 156 -16.76 11.85 -22.36
N ALA A 157 -17.48 12.89 -21.90
CA ALA A 157 -17.37 13.36 -20.52
C ALA A 157 -17.86 12.32 -19.50
N THR A 158 -18.98 11.64 -19.79
CA THR A 158 -19.47 10.55 -18.93
C THR A 158 -18.48 9.38 -18.91
N ALA A 159 -17.93 9.00 -20.07
CA ALA A 159 -16.92 7.95 -20.15
C ALA A 159 -15.64 8.28 -19.36
N GLY A 160 -15.19 9.54 -19.38
CA GLY A 160 -14.07 10.00 -18.56
C GLY A 160 -14.36 9.96 -17.05
N ALA A 161 -15.57 10.36 -16.63
CA ALA A 161 -15.97 10.29 -15.22
C ALA A 161 -16.06 8.83 -14.72
N VAL A 162 -16.61 7.94 -15.56
CA VAL A 162 -16.65 6.50 -15.32
C VAL A 162 -15.26 5.91 -15.20
N TYR A 163 -14.35 6.32 -16.10
CA TYR A 163 -12.96 5.88 -16.06
C TYR A 163 -12.30 6.25 -14.72
N LEU A 164 -12.47 7.50 -14.26
CA LEU A 164 -11.94 7.94 -12.97
C LEU A 164 -12.58 7.19 -11.79
N ALA A 165 -13.89 6.97 -11.84
CA ALA A 165 -14.59 6.18 -10.82
C ALA A 165 -14.07 4.73 -10.77
N HIS A 166 -13.81 4.12 -11.93
CA HIS A 166 -13.28 2.77 -12.03
C HIS A 166 -11.85 2.68 -11.48
N VAL A 167 -10.96 3.61 -11.87
CA VAL A 167 -9.60 3.69 -11.34
C VAL A 167 -9.61 3.86 -9.83
N TRP A 168 -10.49 4.73 -9.31
CA TRP A 168 -10.66 4.90 -7.87
C TRP A 168 -11.18 3.62 -7.19
N PHE A 169 -12.20 2.98 -7.75
CA PHE A 169 -12.75 1.73 -7.26
C PHE A 169 -11.67 0.64 -7.17
N ILE A 170 -10.89 0.41 -8.23
CA ILE A 170 -9.88 -0.66 -8.22
C ILE A 170 -8.71 -0.33 -7.27
N SER A 171 -8.41 0.94 -7.04
CA SER A 171 -7.43 1.37 -6.04
C SER A 171 -7.92 1.17 -4.60
N VAL A 172 -9.18 1.48 -4.30
CA VAL A 172 -9.76 1.27 -2.96
C VAL A 172 -9.92 -0.23 -2.69
N PHE A 173 -10.33 -0.98 -3.72
CA PHE A 173 -10.38 -2.44 -3.70
C PHE A 173 -9.04 -3.06 -3.29
N SER A 174 -7.91 -2.47 -3.72
CA SER A 174 -6.60 -3.03 -3.44
C SER A 174 -6.09 -2.79 -2.02
N ILE A 175 -6.77 -1.96 -1.22
CA ILE A 175 -6.41 -1.64 0.18
C ILE A 175 -7.56 -1.94 1.16
N ASN A 176 -8.53 -2.79 0.79
CA ASN A 176 -9.70 -3.05 1.60
C ASN A 176 -9.40 -3.57 3.03
N ILE A 177 -8.31 -4.31 3.24
CA ILE A 177 -7.90 -4.75 4.58
C ILE A 177 -7.51 -3.58 5.49
N PHE A 178 -6.94 -2.51 4.95
CA PHE A 178 -6.75 -1.28 5.72
C PHE A 178 -8.10 -0.66 6.06
N LEU A 179 -9.07 -0.66 5.14
CA LEU A 179 -10.39 -0.12 5.43
C LEU A 179 -11.06 -0.91 6.56
N ASP A 180 -10.92 -2.23 6.60
CA ASP A 180 -11.40 -3.04 7.73
C ASP A 180 -10.71 -2.68 9.04
N LEU A 181 -9.38 -2.52 9.04
CA LEU A 181 -8.63 -2.09 10.23
C LEU A 181 -9.04 -0.70 10.71
N TYR A 182 -9.20 0.26 9.79
CA TYR A 182 -9.54 1.64 10.10
C TYR A 182 -11.05 1.85 10.37
N ALA A 183 -11.91 0.93 9.95
CA ALA A 183 -13.35 0.94 10.21
C ALA A 183 -13.74 0.27 11.54
N LYS A 184 -12.77 -0.20 12.34
CA LYS A 184 -13.05 -0.67 13.70
C LYS A 184 -13.36 0.52 14.61
N ASP A 185 -14.54 0.51 15.20
CA ASP A 185 -14.95 1.52 16.18
C ASP A 185 -14.22 1.27 17.51
N ARG A 186 -13.11 1.97 17.71
CA ARG A 186 -12.24 1.80 18.89
C ARG A 186 -12.29 2.99 19.79
N SER A 187 -12.41 2.76 21.08
CA SER A 187 -12.37 3.79 22.12
C SER A 187 -10.98 4.00 22.73
N ASP A 188 -10.05 3.10 22.44
CA ASP A 188 -8.77 2.91 23.09
C ASP A 188 -7.59 3.13 22.12
N TYR A 189 -7.80 3.80 20.99
CA TYR A 189 -6.73 4.02 20.01
C TYR A 189 -5.82 5.16 20.47
N CYS A 190 -4.51 4.91 20.55
CA CYS A 190 -3.51 5.96 20.75
C CYS A 190 -2.52 6.04 19.60
N PHE A 191 -1.94 7.23 19.46
CA PHE A 191 -0.91 7.53 18.47
C PHE A 191 0.00 8.64 19.02
N THR A 192 1.21 8.72 18.48
CA THR A 192 2.13 9.82 18.76
C THR A 192 1.86 10.99 17.81
N GLY A 193 1.73 12.19 18.37
CA GLY A 193 1.60 13.42 17.59
C GLY A 193 2.91 13.84 16.91
N ALA A 194 2.88 15.00 16.26
CA ALA A 194 4.05 15.51 15.52
C ALA A 194 5.24 15.90 16.42
N HIS A 195 5.00 16.14 17.72
CA HIS A 195 6.04 16.38 18.72
C HIS A 195 6.13 15.22 19.71
N SER A 196 5.73 14.02 19.28
CA SER A 196 5.73 12.81 20.10
C SER A 196 4.87 12.89 21.37
N GLU A 197 3.87 13.77 21.36
CA GLU A 197 2.83 13.82 22.39
C GLU A 197 1.96 12.55 22.32
N LEU A 198 1.67 11.92 23.46
CA LEU A 198 0.83 10.72 23.47
C LEU A 198 -0.64 11.11 23.41
N MET A 199 -1.28 10.81 22.28
CA MET A 199 -2.67 11.17 22.03
C MET A 199 -3.53 9.91 21.95
N CYS A 200 -4.51 9.77 22.84
CA CYS A 200 -5.50 8.70 22.78
C CYS A 200 -6.90 9.24 22.52
N GLY A 201 -7.72 8.47 21.81
CA GLY A 201 -9.11 8.82 21.61
C GLY A 201 -9.89 7.76 20.84
N ARG A 202 -11.12 8.14 20.47
CA ARG A 202 -11.97 7.27 19.66
C ARG A 202 -11.55 7.35 18.20
N GLN A 203 -11.17 6.22 17.63
CA GLN A 203 -11.07 6.05 16.20
C GLN A 203 -12.47 5.82 15.64
N ALA A 204 -13.11 6.89 15.15
CA ALA A 204 -14.46 6.80 14.63
C ALA A 204 -14.45 6.16 13.22
N PRO A 205 -15.27 5.14 12.95
CA PRO A 205 -15.15 4.31 11.74
C PRO A 205 -15.65 5.01 10.46
N TRP A 206 -16.43 6.09 10.62
CA TRP A 206 -17.15 6.73 9.53
C TRP A 206 -16.25 7.23 8.40
N THR A 207 -15.00 7.61 8.67
CA THR A 207 -14.07 8.09 7.64
C THR A 207 -13.73 6.97 6.67
N ALA A 208 -13.40 5.78 7.19
CA ALA A 208 -13.14 4.58 6.41
C ALA A 208 -14.40 4.10 5.69
N GLU A 209 -15.54 4.05 6.38
CA GLU A 209 -16.83 3.66 5.79
C GLU A 209 -17.23 4.56 4.61
N VAL A 210 -17.15 5.89 4.79
CA VAL A 210 -17.49 6.86 3.74
C VAL A 210 -16.49 6.73 2.58
N PHE A 211 -15.20 6.63 2.88
CA PHE A 211 -14.16 6.47 1.86
C PHE A 211 -14.38 5.19 1.04
N ASN A 212 -14.78 4.07 1.67
CA ASN A 212 -15.10 2.82 0.99
C ASN A 212 -16.39 2.90 0.18
N ALA A 213 -17.42 3.58 0.69
CA ALA A 213 -18.73 3.66 0.05
C ALA A 213 -18.73 4.55 -1.21
N VAL A 214 -17.92 5.61 -1.26
CA VAL A 214 -17.91 6.55 -2.39
C VAL A 214 -17.64 5.89 -3.75
N PRO A 215 -16.55 5.11 -3.97
CA PRO A 215 -16.33 4.44 -5.25
C PRO A 215 -17.45 3.48 -5.61
N TRP A 216 -18.06 2.81 -4.62
CA TRP A 216 -19.20 1.93 -4.87
C TRP A 216 -20.45 2.66 -5.35
N ILE A 217 -20.74 3.82 -4.75
CA ILE A 217 -21.82 4.70 -5.19
C ILE A 217 -21.56 5.17 -6.63
N LEU A 218 -20.32 5.51 -6.97
CA LEU A 218 -19.94 5.87 -8.34
C LEU A 218 -20.10 4.69 -9.32
N THR A 219 -19.81 3.46 -8.90
CA THR A 219 -20.10 2.24 -9.67
C THR A 219 -21.60 2.09 -9.92
N GLY A 220 -22.46 2.37 -8.93
CA GLY A 220 -23.91 2.42 -9.13
C GLY A 220 -24.35 3.46 -10.18
N ILE A 221 -23.74 4.65 -10.17
CA ILE A 221 -23.98 5.68 -11.20
C ILE A 221 -23.50 5.21 -12.58
N PHE A 222 -22.37 4.50 -12.65
CA PHE A 222 -21.88 3.91 -13.89
C PHE A 222 -22.84 2.84 -14.42
N LEU A 223 -23.29 1.91 -13.58
CA LEU A 223 -24.28 0.90 -13.96
C LEU A 223 -25.56 1.55 -14.48
N PHE A 224 -26.03 2.62 -13.82
CA PHE A 224 -27.14 3.42 -14.34
C PHE A 224 -26.87 3.93 -15.76
N ALA A 225 -25.69 4.51 -16.03
CA ALA A 225 -25.33 5.01 -17.35
C ALA A 225 -25.26 3.88 -18.40
N VAL A 226 -24.65 2.75 -18.06
CA VAL A 226 -24.51 1.56 -18.93
C VAL A 226 -25.85 0.91 -19.25
N ILE A 227 -26.83 0.99 -18.36
CA ILE A 227 -28.18 0.50 -18.64
C ILE A 227 -28.94 1.57 -19.43
N TYR A 228 -28.97 2.81 -18.93
CA TYR A 228 -29.79 3.89 -19.47
C TYR A 228 -29.44 4.26 -20.91
N PHE A 229 -28.17 4.51 -21.23
CA PHE A 229 -27.79 5.02 -22.55
C PHE A 229 -28.01 3.99 -23.67
N PRO A 230 -27.59 2.72 -23.55
CA PRO A 230 -27.88 1.69 -24.54
C PRO A 230 -29.37 1.41 -24.67
N THR A 231 -30.13 1.29 -23.58
CA THR A 231 -31.58 1.09 -23.65
C THR A 231 -32.27 2.27 -24.33
N ARG A 232 -31.88 3.51 -23.99
CA ARG A 232 -32.41 4.71 -24.65
C ARG A 232 -32.04 4.75 -26.13
N LYS A 233 -30.80 4.44 -26.49
CA LYS A 233 -30.34 4.38 -27.89
C LYS A 233 -31.12 3.33 -28.68
N PHE A 234 -31.31 2.15 -28.10
CA PHE A 234 -32.10 1.08 -28.69
C PHE A 234 -33.55 1.53 -28.93
N LEU A 235 -34.21 2.13 -27.95
CA LEU A 235 -35.58 2.63 -28.10
C LEU A 235 -35.69 3.74 -29.16
N LEU A 236 -34.73 4.67 -29.21
CA LEU A 236 -34.71 5.70 -30.25
C LEU A 236 -34.53 5.10 -31.64
N ASN A 237 -33.69 4.08 -31.80
CA ASN A 237 -33.43 3.43 -33.08
C ASN A 237 -34.58 2.50 -33.52
N SER A 238 -35.21 1.80 -32.59
CA SER A 238 -36.25 0.80 -32.89
C SER A 238 -37.67 1.40 -32.94
N VAL A 239 -37.98 2.33 -32.04
CA VAL A 239 -39.33 2.90 -31.86
C VAL A 239 -39.43 4.33 -32.44
N GLY A 240 -38.30 5.01 -32.66
CA GLY A 240 -38.25 6.28 -33.37
C GLY A 240 -39.04 7.40 -32.67
N SER A 241 -39.84 8.15 -33.45
CA SER A 241 -40.62 9.30 -32.98
C SER A 241 -41.70 8.98 -31.94
N ARG A 242 -42.00 7.70 -31.69
CA ARG A 242 -42.98 7.26 -30.68
C ARG A 242 -42.41 7.26 -29.26
N VAL A 243 -41.10 7.49 -29.08
CA VAL A 243 -40.49 7.68 -27.76
C VAL A 243 -40.94 9.02 -27.18
N THR A 244 -42.00 8.98 -26.37
CA THR A 244 -42.50 10.16 -25.66
C THR A 244 -41.63 10.50 -24.45
N PRO A 245 -41.66 11.76 -23.95
CA PRO A 245 -40.98 12.14 -22.71
C PRO A 245 -41.37 11.28 -21.50
N ARG A 246 -42.60 10.75 -21.48
CA ARG A 246 -43.06 9.82 -20.43
C ARG A 246 -42.30 8.49 -20.47
N ILE A 247 -42.12 7.90 -21.64
CA ILE A 247 -41.34 6.66 -21.83
C ILE A 247 -39.88 6.92 -21.46
N GLY A 248 -39.31 8.05 -21.89
CA GLY A 248 -37.95 8.43 -21.51
C GLY A 248 -37.74 8.53 -19.99
N ARG A 249 -38.71 9.11 -19.26
CA ARG A 249 -38.68 9.15 -17.79
C ARG A 249 -38.81 7.76 -17.17
N GLN A 250 -39.68 6.90 -17.68
CA GLN A 250 -39.82 5.52 -17.19
C GLN A 250 -38.54 4.72 -17.39
N VAL A 251 -37.86 4.88 -18.53
CA VAL A 251 -36.56 4.23 -18.80
C VAL A 251 -35.51 4.74 -17.83
N ALA A 252 -35.39 6.06 -17.62
CA ALA A 252 -34.45 6.61 -16.66
C ALA A 252 -34.70 6.10 -15.23
N VAL A 253 -35.95 6.12 -14.76
CA VAL A 253 -36.30 5.61 -13.42
C VAL A 253 -36.08 4.10 -13.33
N GLY A 254 -36.46 3.34 -14.35
CA GLY A 254 -36.24 1.89 -14.40
C GLY A 254 -34.76 1.51 -14.38
N SER A 255 -33.93 2.20 -15.16
CA SER A 255 -32.47 2.02 -15.13
C SER A 255 -31.87 2.40 -13.77
N LEU A 256 -32.38 3.44 -13.13
CA LEU A 256 -31.92 3.84 -11.78
C LEU A 256 -32.27 2.77 -10.74
N ILE A 257 -33.51 2.28 -10.75
CA ILE A 257 -33.93 1.21 -9.83
C ILE A 257 -33.09 -0.05 -10.07
N ALA A 258 -32.89 -0.44 -11.33
CA ALA A 258 -32.05 -1.60 -11.66
C ALA A 258 -30.62 -1.44 -11.15
N ALA A 259 -29.99 -0.27 -11.38
CA ALA A 259 -28.65 0.01 -10.90
C ALA A 259 -28.56 -0.05 -9.37
N VAL A 260 -29.51 0.57 -8.66
CA VAL A 260 -29.55 0.54 -7.19
C VAL A 260 -29.74 -0.88 -6.67
N LEU A 261 -30.65 -1.68 -7.27
CA LEU A 261 -30.86 -3.07 -6.86
C LEU A 261 -29.59 -3.92 -7.04
N ILE A 262 -28.91 -3.78 -8.19
CA ILE A 262 -27.64 -4.47 -8.42
C ILE A 262 -26.62 -4.05 -7.36
N SER A 263 -26.40 -2.75 -7.17
CA SER A 263 -25.43 -2.23 -6.20
C SER A 263 -25.73 -2.66 -4.76
N VAL A 264 -27.00 -2.77 -4.35
CA VAL A 264 -27.38 -3.25 -3.01
C VAL A 264 -27.11 -4.75 -2.87
N VAL A 265 -27.46 -5.55 -3.88
CA VAL A 265 -27.23 -7.01 -3.85
C VAL A 265 -25.74 -7.34 -3.87
N THR A 266 -24.93 -6.56 -4.59
CA THR A 266 -23.48 -6.79 -4.68
C THR A 266 -22.67 -6.07 -3.60
N TRP A 267 -23.29 -5.24 -2.74
CA TRP A 267 -22.60 -4.52 -1.67
C TRP A 267 -21.91 -5.46 -0.67
N PRO A 268 -22.54 -6.52 -0.13
CA PRO A 268 -21.86 -7.41 0.81
C PRO A 268 -20.60 -8.07 0.22
N VAL A 269 -20.61 -8.37 -1.09
CA VAL A 269 -19.46 -8.92 -1.82
C VAL A 269 -18.33 -7.90 -1.95
N TYR A 270 -18.67 -6.62 -2.05
CA TYR A 270 -17.70 -5.53 -2.09
C TYR A 270 -17.14 -5.19 -0.70
N GLU A 271 -18.03 -5.02 0.28
CA GLU A 271 -17.73 -4.51 1.63
C GLU A 271 -16.90 -5.49 2.45
N ASN A 272 -17.28 -6.78 2.47
CA ASN A 272 -16.52 -7.81 3.19
C ASN A 272 -15.14 -8.05 2.57
N GLY A 273 -14.84 -7.37 1.45
CA GLY A 273 -13.77 -7.75 0.57
C GLY A 273 -14.04 -9.13 -0.03
N PHE A 274 -13.37 -9.41 -1.13
CA PHE A 274 -13.45 -10.74 -1.73
C PHE A 274 -12.67 -11.79 -0.91
N TRP A 275 -12.01 -11.40 0.20
CA TRP A 275 -11.27 -12.25 1.12
C TRP A 275 -12.15 -13.35 1.75
N ASP A 276 -13.35 -13.00 2.21
CA ASP A 276 -14.32 -13.98 2.74
C ASP A 276 -14.86 -14.96 1.66
N TYR A 277 -14.65 -14.66 0.38
CA TYR A 277 -15.08 -15.50 -0.74
C TYR A 277 -13.97 -16.45 -1.26
N GLY A 278 -12.80 -16.49 -0.61
CA GLY A 278 -11.73 -17.45 -0.91
C GLY A 278 -11.13 -17.25 -2.31
N GLY A 279 -10.60 -16.06 -2.57
CA GLY A 279 -9.76 -15.84 -3.74
C GLY A 279 -8.50 -16.70 -3.68
N LEU A 280 -8.16 -17.35 -4.80
CA LEU A 280 -6.98 -18.22 -4.89
C LEU A 280 -5.70 -17.36 -4.75
N GLY A 281 -5.19 -17.18 -3.53
CA GLY A 281 -4.01 -16.37 -3.22
C GLY A 281 -4.26 -15.19 -2.29
N ALA A 282 -5.49 -15.02 -1.78
CA ALA A 282 -5.66 -14.40 -0.49
C ALA A 282 -4.81 -15.18 0.52
N MET A 283 -4.23 -14.51 1.51
CA MET A 283 -3.33 -15.07 2.55
C MET A 283 -4.14 -15.99 3.48
N ASP A 284 -4.71 -17.04 2.89
CA ASP A 284 -5.70 -17.97 3.42
C ASP A 284 -5.00 -19.24 3.91
N ASP A 285 -3.81 -19.51 3.37
CA ASP A 285 -2.95 -20.59 3.82
C ASP A 285 -2.20 -20.16 5.09
N LEU A 286 -2.30 -21.01 6.12
CA LEU A 286 -1.66 -20.77 7.42
C LEU A 286 -0.14 -20.59 7.28
N GLU A 287 0.48 -21.19 6.28
CA GLU A 287 1.92 -21.07 6.00
C GLU A 287 2.28 -19.65 5.55
N ASP A 288 1.49 -19.05 4.64
CA ASP A 288 1.69 -17.67 4.21
C ASP A 288 1.48 -16.71 5.37
N LEU A 289 0.44 -16.93 6.19
CA LEU A 289 0.20 -16.13 7.40
C LEU A 289 1.32 -16.27 8.45
N ASP A 290 2.00 -17.42 8.52
CA ASP A 290 3.14 -17.63 9.43
C ASP A 290 4.38 -16.85 8.99
N SER A 291 4.48 -16.50 7.70
CA SER A 291 5.54 -15.64 7.17
C SER A 291 5.39 -14.16 7.57
N LEU A 292 4.23 -13.75 8.10
CA LEU A 292 4.01 -12.40 8.59
C LEU A 292 4.73 -12.19 9.92
N ARG A 293 5.85 -11.49 9.86
CA ARG A 293 6.68 -11.16 11.03
C ARG A 293 6.47 -9.75 11.57
N ALA A 294 5.46 -9.03 11.06
CA ALA A 294 5.10 -7.71 11.55
C ALA A 294 4.86 -7.74 13.07
N GLN A 295 5.41 -6.75 13.76
CA GLN A 295 5.39 -6.64 15.22
C GLN A 295 5.10 -5.20 15.64
N PRO A 296 4.50 -4.99 16.82
CA PRO A 296 4.48 -3.66 17.44
C PRO A 296 5.88 -3.29 17.90
N SER A 297 6.20 -2.00 17.87
CA SER A 297 7.46 -1.45 18.34
C SER A 297 7.26 -0.60 19.58
N ASP A 298 8.26 -0.60 20.46
CA ASP A 298 8.38 0.31 21.57
C ASP A 298 8.31 1.75 21.06
N THR A 299 7.56 2.58 21.78
CA THR A 299 7.25 3.94 21.32
C THR A 299 7.84 4.96 22.26
N LEU A 300 8.67 5.84 21.70
CA LEU A 300 9.25 6.96 22.42
C LEU A 300 8.22 8.10 22.51
N VAL A 301 7.94 8.56 23.72
CA VAL A 301 6.96 9.62 24.01
C VAL A 301 7.59 10.71 24.87
N HIS A 302 7.11 11.93 24.70
CA HIS A 302 7.55 13.06 25.52
C HIS A 302 6.81 13.04 26.86
N VAL A 303 7.57 13.18 27.95
CA VAL A 303 7.06 13.23 29.32
C VAL A 303 6.19 14.48 29.50
N ASP A 304 5.10 14.37 30.26
CA ASP A 304 4.15 15.45 30.57
C ASP A 304 3.40 16.05 29.37
N GLU A 305 3.48 15.44 28.19
CA GLU A 305 2.83 15.91 26.97
C GLU A 305 1.73 14.94 26.47
N GLY A 306 0.65 15.51 25.94
CA GLY A 306 -0.49 14.75 25.40
C GLY A 306 -1.75 14.78 26.26
N ASN A 307 -2.86 14.26 25.72
CA ASN A 307 -4.18 14.39 26.35
C ASN A 307 -4.49 13.32 27.40
N VAL A 308 -3.67 12.27 27.47
CA VAL A 308 -3.84 11.11 28.36
C VAL A 308 -2.60 10.82 29.21
N TRP A 309 -1.63 11.73 29.24
CA TRP A 309 -0.37 11.50 29.96
C TRP A 309 -0.56 11.00 31.40
N ALA A 310 -1.48 11.62 32.14
CA ALA A 310 -1.79 11.24 33.52
C ALA A 310 -2.29 9.80 33.70
N ASP A 311 -2.82 9.16 32.64
CA ASP A 311 -3.24 7.76 32.68
C ASP A 311 -2.10 6.79 32.31
N TRP A 312 -1.05 7.29 31.65
CA TRP A 312 0.06 6.50 31.09
C TRP A 312 1.41 6.75 31.77
N GLU A 313 1.49 7.72 32.70
CA GLU A 313 2.74 8.06 33.40
C GLU A 313 3.36 6.87 34.15
N ASP A 314 2.54 5.93 34.64
CA ASP A 314 3.00 4.73 35.34
C ASP A 314 3.61 3.67 34.40
N GLU A 315 3.26 3.70 33.10
CA GLU A 315 3.73 2.75 32.07
C GLU A 315 4.99 3.25 31.35
N CYS A 316 5.43 4.46 31.68
CA CYS A 316 6.56 5.16 31.09
C CYS A 316 7.89 4.65 31.66
N ILE A 317 8.67 3.95 30.83
CA ILE A 317 9.98 3.41 31.22
C ILE A 317 11.05 4.48 30.99
N PRO A 318 11.76 4.94 32.04
CA PRO A 318 12.71 6.03 31.93
C PRO A 318 13.98 5.63 31.15
N TYR A 319 14.74 6.62 30.69
CA TYR A 319 15.99 6.40 29.94
C TYR A 319 16.99 5.51 30.69
N GLU A 320 17.12 5.65 32.02
CA GLU A 320 18.07 4.87 32.82
C GLU A 320 17.84 3.35 32.73
N GLU A 321 16.60 2.93 32.48
CA GLU A 321 16.21 1.52 32.38
C GLU A 321 16.08 1.05 30.93
N SER A 322 15.94 1.98 29.98
CA SER A 322 15.59 1.68 28.59
C SER A 322 16.60 2.18 27.55
N SER A 323 17.74 2.75 27.95
CA SER A 323 18.73 3.36 27.04
C SER A 323 19.29 2.42 25.97
N ALA A 324 19.16 1.11 26.15
CA ALA A 324 19.59 0.08 25.20
C ALA A 324 18.55 -0.20 24.10
N LEU A 325 17.30 0.28 24.23
CA LEU A 325 16.23 0.00 23.27
C LEU A 325 16.40 0.80 21.98
N ALA A 326 16.02 0.19 20.85
CA ALA A 326 16.12 0.81 19.53
C ALA A 326 15.21 2.06 19.39
N ALA A 327 14.16 2.18 20.21
CA ALA A 327 13.27 3.35 20.27
C ALA A 327 14.02 4.68 20.46
N TRP A 328 15.17 4.66 21.14
CA TRP A 328 15.99 5.85 21.38
C TRP A 328 16.86 6.28 20.19
N SER A 329 17.04 5.42 19.18
CA SER A 329 17.94 5.66 18.05
C SER A 329 17.57 6.88 17.19
N GLY A 330 16.29 7.27 17.21
CA GLY A 330 15.77 8.44 16.49
C GLY A 330 15.86 9.76 17.26
N LEU A 331 16.19 9.73 18.56
CA LEU A 331 16.26 10.93 19.38
C LEU A 331 17.46 11.79 18.97
N SER A 332 17.24 13.09 18.80
CA SER A 332 18.32 14.00 18.41
C SER A 332 19.30 14.18 19.57
N SER A 333 20.58 14.37 19.27
CA SER A 333 21.60 14.61 20.30
C SER A 333 21.44 15.94 21.05
N GLU A 334 20.52 16.80 20.59
CA GLU A 334 20.22 18.10 21.20
C GLU A 334 19.09 18.02 22.23
N GLU A 335 18.31 16.93 22.23
CA GLU A 335 17.23 16.68 23.19
C GLU A 335 17.77 16.02 24.45
N ASP A 336 17.19 16.37 25.60
CA ASP A 336 17.52 15.77 26.89
C ASP A 336 16.75 14.45 27.05
N PRO A 337 17.41 13.28 27.14
CA PRO A 337 16.72 12.00 27.27
C PRO A 337 15.80 11.88 28.49
N SER A 338 15.96 12.74 29.51
CA SER A 338 15.09 12.78 30.69
C SER A 338 13.71 13.39 30.43
N ASP A 339 13.54 14.13 29.32
CA ASP A 339 12.25 14.65 28.88
C ASP A 339 11.42 13.59 28.12
N TRP A 340 11.96 12.37 28.00
CA TRP A 340 11.40 11.30 27.17
C TRP A 340 11.32 9.99 27.96
N CYS A 341 10.44 9.11 27.50
CA CYS A 341 10.41 7.74 27.95
C CYS A 341 9.83 6.79 26.92
N VAL A 342 9.95 5.50 27.19
CA VAL A 342 9.45 4.44 26.32
C VAL A 342 8.17 3.86 26.88
N ILE A 343 7.14 3.76 26.04
CA ILE A 343 5.96 2.93 26.29
C ILE A 343 6.12 1.62 25.54
N ALA A 344 6.00 0.51 26.27
CA ALA A 344 6.24 -0.83 25.76
C ALA A 344 5.24 -1.22 24.64
N ALA A 345 5.76 -1.93 23.63
CA ALA A 345 5.02 -2.41 22.45
C ALA A 345 3.80 -3.28 22.79
N THR A 346 3.79 -3.89 23.98
CA THR A 346 2.69 -4.77 24.44
C THR A 346 1.34 -4.05 24.45
N HIS A 347 1.34 -2.74 24.75
CA HIS A 347 0.15 -1.90 24.78
C HIS A 347 -0.45 -1.68 23.39
N TRP A 348 0.36 -1.81 22.34
CA TRP A 348 -0.03 -1.57 20.94
C TRP A 348 -0.39 -2.86 20.20
N SER A 349 -0.16 -4.03 20.81
CA SER A 349 -0.35 -5.35 20.20
C SER A 349 -1.75 -5.56 19.62
N ASN A 350 -2.77 -4.93 20.20
CA ASN A 350 -4.15 -5.04 19.72
C ASN A 350 -4.45 -4.11 18.53
N TRP A 351 -3.56 -3.19 18.15
CA TRP A 351 -3.83 -2.11 17.20
C TRP A 351 -3.45 -2.37 15.75
N GLY A 352 -2.74 -3.47 15.51
CA GLY A 352 -2.41 -3.95 14.18
C GLY A 352 -2.79 -5.41 13.98
N ILE A 353 -2.41 -5.93 12.81
CA ILE A 353 -2.35 -7.37 12.57
C ILE A 353 -0.88 -7.75 12.68
N PHE A 354 -0.53 -8.39 13.79
CA PHE A 354 0.83 -8.83 14.10
C PHE A 354 0.82 -10.34 14.26
N GLN A 355 1.70 -11.04 13.55
CA GLN A 355 1.93 -12.48 13.64
C GLN A 355 0.66 -13.32 13.91
N PRO A 356 -0.34 -13.31 13.00
CA PRO A 356 -1.69 -13.83 13.27
C PRO A 356 -1.76 -15.33 13.57
N THR A 357 -0.71 -16.09 13.25
CA THR A 357 -0.57 -17.53 13.54
C THR A 357 0.04 -17.82 14.90
N LYS A 358 0.60 -16.81 15.59
CA LYS A 358 1.33 -16.99 16.84
C LYS A 358 0.49 -16.55 18.04
N PHE A 359 0.57 -17.31 19.13
CA PHE A 359 -0.07 -16.94 20.41
C PHE A 359 0.74 -15.91 21.20
N LYS A 360 2.06 -15.88 20.97
CA LYS A 360 2.99 -14.94 21.57
C LYS A 360 3.71 -14.23 20.44
N ILE A 361 3.74 -12.90 20.49
CA ILE A 361 4.45 -12.09 19.51
C ILE A 361 5.95 -12.25 19.77
N ILE A 362 6.68 -12.53 18.70
CA ILE A 362 8.13 -12.67 18.71
C ILE A 362 8.73 -11.36 18.23
N ASP A 363 9.77 -10.87 18.90
CA ASP A 363 10.52 -9.69 18.48
C ASP A 363 11.62 -10.11 17.49
N PHE A 364 11.26 -10.27 16.21
CA PHE A 364 12.19 -10.72 15.17
C PHE A 364 13.26 -9.68 14.85
N ALA A 365 12.88 -8.40 14.79
CA ALA A 365 13.80 -7.33 14.42
C ALA A 365 14.66 -6.83 15.60
N GLY A 366 14.39 -7.29 16.82
CA GLY A 366 15.05 -6.78 18.03
C GLY A 366 14.67 -5.34 18.36
N ASP A 367 13.61 -4.79 17.76
CA ASP A 367 13.18 -3.40 17.95
C ASP A 367 12.80 -3.12 19.42
N ASN A 368 12.36 -4.15 20.14
CA ASN A 368 11.93 -4.08 21.54
C ASN A 368 13.00 -4.60 22.51
N GLY A 369 14.24 -4.77 22.03
CA GLY A 369 15.39 -5.10 22.87
C GLY A 369 15.37 -6.50 23.46
N HIS A 370 14.72 -7.48 22.81
CA HIS A 370 14.83 -8.88 23.22
C HIS A 370 16.10 -9.57 22.68
N ALA A 371 16.75 -9.01 21.66
CA ALA A 371 18.02 -9.50 21.13
C ALA A 371 19.17 -8.55 21.49
N ASP A 372 20.33 -9.10 21.86
CA ASP A 372 21.57 -8.35 22.09
C ASP A 372 22.79 -9.24 21.81
N SER A 373 23.45 -8.97 20.69
CA SER A 373 24.60 -9.72 20.22
C SER A 373 25.87 -9.47 21.05
N THR A 374 25.93 -8.36 21.80
CA THR A 374 27.09 -8.05 22.66
C THR A 374 27.10 -8.92 23.91
N THR A 375 25.92 -9.20 24.46
CA THR A 375 25.74 -10.08 25.62
C THR A 375 25.52 -11.54 25.22
N GLY A 376 25.25 -11.82 23.94
CA GLY A 376 24.87 -13.13 23.44
C GLY A 376 23.45 -13.52 23.82
N ARG A 377 22.59 -12.55 24.12
CA ARG A 377 21.19 -12.81 24.50
C ARG A 377 20.33 -12.84 23.24
N ASN A 378 19.76 -14.00 22.93
CA ASN A 378 18.88 -14.27 21.79
C ASN A 378 19.45 -13.94 20.39
N SER A 379 20.68 -13.44 20.26
CA SER A 379 21.34 -13.22 18.98
C SER A 379 22.86 -13.38 19.07
N ALA A 380 23.46 -13.73 17.94
CA ALA A 380 24.90 -13.71 17.70
C ALA A 380 25.14 -13.15 16.30
N GLU A 381 25.79 -11.99 16.22
CA GLU A 381 25.99 -11.26 14.97
C GLU A 381 27.41 -10.70 14.94
N ASP A 382 28.03 -10.76 13.77
CA ASP A 382 29.34 -10.19 13.52
C ASP A 382 29.42 -9.62 12.12
N GLU A 383 30.10 -8.48 11.99
CA GLU A 383 30.33 -7.82 10.72
C GLU A 383 31.82 -7.47 10.61
N ALA A 384 32.42 -7.87 9.49
CA ALA A 384 33.80 -7.52 9.21
C ALA A 384 33.99 -7.08 7.75
N THR A 385 34.78 -6.01 7.59
CA THR A 385 35.15 -5.46 6.28
C THR A 385 36.65 -5.63 6.05
N PHE A 386 37.01 -6.21 4.90
CA PHE A 386 38.41 -6.47 4.55
C PHE A 386 38.77 -5.80 3.21
N PRO A 387 39.98 -5.21 3.09
CA PRO A 387 40.49 -4.80 1.79
C PRO A 387 40.81 -6.05 0.95
N GLY A 388 40.34 -6.09 -0.30
CA GLY A 388 40.70 -7.16 -1.23
C GLY A 388 42.20 -7.16 -1.54
N SER A 389 42.79 -8.34 -1.74
CA SER A 389 44.22 -8.42 -2.03
C SER A 389 44.55 -8.22 -3.51
N ALA A 390 45.40 -7.24 -3.80
CA ALA A 390 45.85 -6.94 -5.17
C ALA A 390 46.79 -8.01 -5.75
N ASP A 391 47.42 -8.82 -4.91
CA ASP A 391 48.32 -9.90 -5.31
C ASP A 391 47.62 -11.26 -5.50
N GLY A 392 46.31 -11.32 -5.26
CA GLY A 392 45.51 -12.55 -5.35
C GLY A 392 45.71 -13.52 -4.19
N SER A 393 46.35 -13.10 -3.09
CA SER A 393 46.39 -13.90 -1.86
C SER A 393 44.99 -14.07 -1.27
N GLU A 394 44.78 -15.25 -0.68
CA GLU A 394 43.54 -15.61 -0.01
C GLU A 394 43.40 -14.84 1.31
N VAL A 395 42.22 -14.27 1.54
CA VAL A 395 41.85 -13.61 2.79
C VAL A 395 40.87 -14.52 3.51
N THR A 396 41.26 -15.01 4.68
CA THR A 396 40.44 -15.89 5.52
C THR A 396 39.94 -15.13 6.73
N TYR A 397 38.65 -15.29 7.04
CA TYR A 397 38.03 -14.80 8.25
C TYR A 397 37.25 -15.94 8.90
N GLU A 398 37.48 -16.15 10.19
CA GLU A 398 36.82 -17.16 10.99
C GLU A 398 36.52 -16.55 12.35
N VAL A 399 35.26 -16.58 12.75
CA VAL A 399 34.75 -16.10 14.02
C VAL A 399 33.84 -17.19 14.57
N SER A 400 33.85 -17.36 15.89
CA SER A 400 32.87 -18.21 16.57
C SER A 400 32.26 -17.43 17.71
N MET A 401 30.93 -17.44 17.76
CA MET A 401 30.15 -16.73 18.77
C MET A 401 29.16 -17.67 19.43
N THR A 402 28.80 -17.35 20.66
CA THR A 402 27.81 -18.12 21.43
C THR A 402 26.66 -17.22 21.81
N PHE A 403 25.43 -17.73 21.69
CA PHE A 403 24.24 -17.05 22.16
C PHE A 403 23.34 -18.01 22.94
N GLU A 404 22.60 -17.46 23.89
CA GLU A 404 21.58 -18.15 24.67
C GLU A 404 20.19 -17.75 24.17
N VAL A 405 19.36 -18.74 23.86
CA VAL A 405 17.93 -18.54 23.58
C VAL A 405 17.22 -18.59 24.92
N GLU A 406 16.67 -17.47 25.38
CA GLU A 406 16.00 -17.37 26.68
C GLU A 406 14.67 -18.13 26.70
N ASP A 407 14.36 -18.80 27.82
CA ASP A 407 13.03 -19.37 28.05
C ASP A 407 12.07 -18.31 28.63
N LEU A 408 11.36 -17.64 27.71
CA LEU A 408 10.28 -16.69 28.02
C LEU A 408 8.90 -17.38 28.04
N GLY A 409 8.87 -18.67 28.37
CA GLY A 409 7.69 -19.51 28.44
C GLY A 409 7.21 -20.02 27.08
N VAL A 410 8.13 -20.18 26.12
CA VAL A 410 7.92 -20.84 24.82
C VAL A 410 8.97 -21.95 24.71
N SER A 411 8.58 -23.13 24.26
CA SER A 411 9.51 -24.27 24.20
C SER A 411 10.54 -24.15 23.08
N GLU A 412 10.12 -23.59 21.95
CA GLU A 412 10.94 -23.42 20.74
C GLU A 412 10.65 -22.03 20.16
N VAL A 413 11.69 -21.38 19.64
CA VAL A 413 11.63 -20.04 19.03
C VAL A 413 12.22 -20.11 17.62
N PRO A 414 11.57 -19.53 16.60
CA PRO A 414 12.18 -19.38 15.28
C PRO A 414 13.40 -18.46 15.37
N ALA A 415 14.51 -18.93 14.82
CA ALA A 415 15.77 -18.20 14.72
C ALA A 415 16.14 -18.07 13.24
N ASP A 416 16.50 -16.84 12.85
CA ASP A 416 17.03 -16.56 11.53
C ASP A 416 18.52 -16.76 11.52
N ILE A 417 18.98 -17.57 10.56
CA ILE A 417 20.38 -17.90 10.41
C ILE A 417 20.75 -17.56 8.99
N GLY A 418 21.79 -16.76 8.86
CA GLY A 418 22.33 -16.44 7.56
C GLY A 418 23.60 -15.67 7.69
N CYS A 419 24.28 -15.57 6.56
CA CYS A 419 25.39 -14.66 6.40
C CYS A 419 25.09 -13.77 5.19
N LEU A 420 25.89 -12.72 5.00
CA LEU A 420 25.85 -11.95 3.78
C LEU A 420 27.25 -11.45 3.43
N PHE A 421 27.60 -11.57 2.15
CA PHE A 421 28.83 -11.00 1.63
C PHE A 421 28.55 -10.04 0.50
N ARG A 422 29.03 -8.81 0.65
CA ARG A 422 28.87 -7.74 -0.34
C ARG A 422 30.22 -7.31 -0.86
N THR A 423 30.27 -7.02 -2.16
CA THR A 423 31.45 -6.48 -2.82
C THR A 423 31.13 -5.09 -3.35
N THR A 424 32.08 -4.16 -3.19
CA THR A 424 31.96 -2.80 -3.72
C THR A 424 32.35 -2.70 -5.20
N VAL A 425 32.96 -3.75 -5.75
CA VAL A 425 33.43 -3.82 -7.13
C VAL A 425 32.93 -5.08 -7.83
N ARG A 426 32.59 -4.94 -9.12
CA ARG A 426 32.12 -6.07 -9.92
C ARG A 426 33.29 -7.01 -10.25
N GLY A 427 33.08 -8.32 -10.05
CA GLY A 427 34.06 -9.35 -10.40
C GLY A 427 35.22 -9.47 -9.41
N ALA A 428 34.94 -9.29 -8.12
CA ALA A 428 35.92 -9.32 -7.03
C ALA A 428 36.52 -10.72 -6.73
N GLY A 429 36.90 -11.51 -7.74
CA GLY A 429 37.48 -12.84 -7.52
C GLY A 429 36.44 -13.91 -7.16
N ILE A 430 36.92 -15.00 -6.54
CA ILE A 430 36.11 -16.13 -6.09
C ILE A 430 35.97 -16.03 -4.58
N HIS A 431 34.75 -16.23 -4.07
CA HIS A 431 34.45 -16.19 -2.66
C HIS A 431 33.80 -17.52 -2.24
N SER A 432 34.24 -18.05 -1.10
CA SER A 432 33.63 -19.19 -0.43
C SER A 432 33.29 -18.79 1.00
N GLN A 433 32.12 -19.18 1.46
CA GLN A 433 31.64 -18.94 2.82
C GLN A 433 30.94 -20.20 3.30
N SER A 434 31.11 -20.47 4.59
CA SER A 434 30.42 -21.52 5.31
C SER A 434 30.06 -21.00 6.69
N MET A 435 28.94 -21.46 7.20
CA MET A 435 28.44 -21.15 8.54
C MET A 435 27.93 -22.45 9.14
N ILE A 436 28.18 -22.67 10.42
CA ILE A 436 27.85 -23.91 11.12
C ILE A 436 27.22 -23.53 12.45
N LEU A 437 25.99 -23.97 12.68
CA LEU A 437 25.34 -23.84 13.97
C LEU A 437 25.47 -25.15 14.75
N THR A 438 25.90 -25.04 16.00
CA THR A 438 26.07 -26.16 16.92
C THR A 438 25.29 -25.95 18.20
N ASP A 439 24.80 -27.04 18.79
CA ASP A 439 24.16 -27.03 20.10
C ASP A 439 25.19 -26.99 21.26
N SER A 440 24.69 -26.92 22.50
CA SER A 440 25.53 -26.95 23.71
C SER A 440 26.39 -28.21 23.88
N SER A 441 26.10 -29.29 23.15
CA SER A 441 26.88 -30.53 23.14
C SER A 441 27.97 -30.54 22.07
N GLY A 442 28.03 -29.50 21.22
CA GLY A 442 28.90 -29.42 20.05
C GLY A 442 28.39 -30.25 18.86
N THR A 443 27.12 -30.65 18.89
CA THR A 443 26.49 -31.35 17.76
C THR A 443 26.06 -30.31 16.73
N GLU A 444 26.46 -30.52 15.48
CA GLU A 444 26.02 -29.72 14.34
C GLU A 444 24.53 -29.92 14.09
N ILE A 445 23.76 -28.83 14.15
CA ILE A 445 22.32 -28.82 13.90
C ILE A 445 21.98 -28.19 12.55
N TRP A 446 22.85 -27.33 12.03
CA TRP A 446 22.70 -26.71 10.71
C TRP A 446 24.07 -26.30 10.16
N SER A 447 24.24 -26.41 8.84
CA SER A 447 25.40 -25.89 8.13
C SER A 447 25.05 -25.53 6.70
N THR A 448 25.81 -24.60 6.11
CA THR A 448 25.66 -24.24 4.70
C THR A 448 27.01 -24.10 4.00
N GLU A 449 27.06 -24.57 2.75
CA GLU A 449 28.14 -24.28 1.80
C GLU A 449 27.64 -23.25 0.79
N GLY A 450 28.24 -22.05 0.80
CA GLY A 450 27.65 -20.91 0.11
C GLY A 450 26.63 -20.25 1.01
N CYS A 451 26.83 -18.95 1.19
CA CYS A 451 26.10 -18.16 2.15
C CYS A 451 24.60 -18.07 1.79
N VAL A 452 23.77 -18.78 2.56
CA VAL A 452 22.31 -18.86 2.38
C VAL A 452 21.65 -18.46 3.70
N SER A 453 20.53 -17.76 3.57
CA SER A 453 19.63 -17.38 4.65
C SER A 453 18.55 -18.45 4.81
N ASP A 454 18.33 -18.91 6.04
CA ASP A 454 17.33 -19.89 6.42
C ASP A 454 16.69 -19.54 7.78
N THR A 455 15.52 -20.11 8.06
CA THR A 455 14.86 -19.98 9.37
C THR A 455 14.62 -21.36 9.96
N MET A 456 15.01 -21.57 11.21
CA MET A 456 14.77 -22.83 11.93
C MET A 456 14.26 -22.59 13.34
N TYR A 457 13.71 -23.62 13.99
CA TYR A 457 13.29 -23.54 15.38
C TYR A 457 14.41 -24.03 16.30
N LEU A 458 14.73 -23.22 17.31
CA LEU A 458 15.69 -23.53 18.36
C LEU A 458 14.95 -23.72 19.69
N ASP A 459 15.41 -24.68 20.49
CA ASP A 459 14.86 -24.94 21.83
C ASP A 459 15.24 -23.80 22.77
N ALA A 460 14.24 -23.27 23.47
CA ALA A 460 14.46 -22.24 24.46
C ALA A 460 15.17 -22.78 25.72
N GLY A 461 15.90 -21.90 26.42
CA GLY A 461 16.71 -22.23 27.58
C GLY A 461 18.02 -22.94 27.24
N ASN A 462 18.45 -22.92 25.97
CA ASN A 462 19.68 -23.55 25.51
C ASN A 462 20.66 -22.53 24.92
N THR A 463 21.94 -22.89 24.98
CA THR A 463 23.03 -22.14 24.35
C THR A 463 23.42 -22.79 23.03
N TYR A 464 23.63 -21.96 22.01
CA TYR A 464 24.07 -22.36 20.68
C TYR A 464 25.35 -21.62 20.32
N SER A 465 26.14 -22.21 19.42
CA SER A 465 27.37 -21.58 18.90
C SER A 465 27.38 -21.57 17.38
N VAL A 466 27.75 -20.44 16.80
CA VAL A 466 27.76 -20.16 15.36
C VAL A 466 29.14 -19.79 14.85
#